data_AF-A0A103UL37-F1
#
_entry.id   AF-A0A103UL37-F1
#
_cell.length_a   1.000
_cell.length_b   1.000
_cell.length_c   1.000
_cell.angle_alpha   90.00
_cell.angle_beta   90.00
_cell.angle_gamma   90.00
#
_symmetry.space_group_name_H-M   'P 1'
#
loop_
_entity.id
_entity.type
_entity.pdbx_description
1 polymer ?
#
loop_
_entity_poly.entity_id
_entity_poly.type
_entity_poly.pdbx_seq_one_letter_code
_entity_poly.pdbx_strand_id
1 'polypeptide(L)'
;MSFATMFVRWLAERLSGHAATAGRLPPAFAATPRPLRWRAPWLVWHLLSWVLLTLLAPPVWTIGTLLLIDASSDQPLFWMLVMAIVPIANGAAIVAANQRHHRTPFTRRSTVALYLFFVAMAVGCTLFVLLLWRSHAIGSLVDPLALTTDGTHPATLAFWVAGLTAMFGVTSSAHASIAHAWLAFED
;
A
#
# COMPACT_ATOMS: atom_id res chain seq x y z
N MET A 1 -7.86 -10.39 -26.41
CA MET A 1 -6.91 -9.29 -26.13
C MET A 1 -6.25 -9.55 -24.79
N SER A 2 -4.92 -9.44 -24.70
CA SER A 2 -4.17 -9.76 -23.48
C SER A 2 -4.16 -8.60 -22.50
N PHE A 3 -4.07 -8.89 -21.19
CA PHE A 3 -4.01 -7.90 -20.11
C PHE A 3 -2.91 -6.85 -20.32
N ALA A 4 -1.74 -7.29 -20.78
CA ALA A 4 -0.62 -6.41 -21.08
C ALA A 4 -0.96 -5.41 -22.19
N THR A 5 -1.69 -5.85 -23.22
CA THR A 5 -2.09 -4.99 -24.34
C THR A 5 -3.12 -3.94 -23.93
N MET A 6 -4.01 -4.23 -22.99
CA MET A 6 -4.96 -3.24 -22.45
C MET A 6 -4.26 -2.22 -21.53
N PHE A 7 -3.33 -2.67 -20.69
CA PHE A 7 -2.56 -1.80 -19.80
C PHE A 7 -1.67 -0.82 -20.57
N VAL A 8 -0.94 -1.32 -21.59
CA VAL A 8 -0.08 -0.48 -22.44
C VAL A 8 -0.90 0.54 -23.24
N ARG A 9 -2.04 0.12 -23.81
CA ARG A 9 -2.92 1.03 -24.54
C ARG A 9 -3.49 2.12 -23.64
N TRP A 10 -3.92 1.76 -22.43
CA TRP A 10 -4.40 2.72 -21.44
C TRP A 10 -3.31 3.70 -20.99
N LEU A 11 -2.08 3.21 -20.76
CA LEU A 11 -0.95 4.07 -20.40
C LEU A 11 -0.64 5.07 -21.52
N ALA A 12 -0.66 4.60 -22.78
CA ALA A 12 -0.44 5.43 -23.96
C ALA A 12 -1.54 6.48 -24.16
N GLU A 13 -2.81 6.12 -23.97
CA GLU A 13 -3.94 7.05 -24.02
C GLU A 13 -3.88 8.11 -22.92
N ARG A 14 -3.38 7.75 -21.73
CA ARG A 14 -3.31 8.67 -20.58
C ARG A 14 -2.13 9.64 -20.66
N LEU A 15 -1.01 9.19 -21.22
CA LEU A 15 0.15 10.04 -21.52
C LEU A 15 -0.14 11.02 -22.67
N SER A 16 -0.87 10.58 -23.70
CA SER A 16 -1.30 11.46 -24.80
C SER A 16 -2.43 12.42 -24.40
N GLY A 17 -3.35 12.00 -23.52
CA GLY A 17 -4.44 12.84 -23.01
C GLY A 17 -3.98 14.05 -22.19
N HIS A 18 -2.86 13.95 -21.44
CA HIS A 18 -2.33 15.11 -20.68
C HIS A 18 -1.84 16.25 -21.57
N ALA A 19 -1.47 15.98 -22.83
CA ALA A 19 -1.10 17.02 -23.78
C ALA A 19 -2.32 17.75 -24.37
N ALA A 20 -3.51 17.14 -24.36
CA ALA A 20 -4.71 17.67 -25.02
C ALA A 20 -5.63 18.51 -24.12
N THR A 21 -5.46 18.46 -22.80
CA THR A 21 -6.39 19.07 -21.81
C THR A 21 -6.05 20.49 -21.36
N ALA A 22 -5.09 21.17 -21.98
CA ALA A 22 -4.69 22.53 -21.58
C ALA A 22 -5.69 23.66 -21.96
N GLY A 23 -6.89 23.35 -22.48
CA GLY A 23 -7.73 24.36 -23.16
C GLY A 23 -9.24 24.34 -22.90
N ARG A 24 -9.77 23.71 -21.85
CA ARG A 24 -11.23 23.80 -21.55
C ARG A 24 -11.52 24.18 -20.11
N LEU A 25 -11.88 25.46 -19.92
CA LEU A 25 -12.55 25.96 -18.72
C LEU A 25 -14.00 25.46 -18.70
N PRO A 26 -14.47 24.74 -17.65
CA PRO A 26 -15.87 24.33 -17.53
C PRO A 26 -16.74 25.45 -16.93
N PRO A 27 -18.04 25.52 -17.29
CA PRO A 27 -18.98 26.47 -16.71
C PRO A 27 -19.31 26.15 -15.25
N ALA A 28 -19.41 27.20 -14.43
CA ALA A 28 -19.63 27.19 -12.99
C ALA A 28 -21.10 26.94 -12.59
N PHE A 29 -21.63 25.77 -12.92
CA PHE A 29 -22.77 25.22 -12.20
C PHE A 29 -22.26 24.21 -11.19
N ALA A 30 -22.66 24.34 -9.93
CA ALA A 30 -22.33 23.41 -8.85
C ALA A 30 -22.92 22.03 -9.16
N ALA A 31 -22.22 21.27 -10.00
CA ALA A 31 -22.53 19.88 -10.28
C ALA A 31 -22.41 19.12 -8.96
N THR A 32 -23.52 18.54 -8.49
CA THR A 32 -23.49 17.59 -7.38
C THR A 32 -22.45 16.50 -7.70
N PRO A 33 -21.46 16.25 -6.83
CA PRO A 33 -20.39 15.30 -7.13
C PRO A 33 -20.98 13.93 -7.47
N ARG A 34 -20.76 13.46 -8.70
CA ARG A 34 -21.18 12.12 -9.11
C ARG A 34 -20.37 11.09 -8.32
N PRO A 35 -20.98 10.00 -7.82
CA PRO A 35 -20.21 8.93 -7.19
C PRO A 35 -19.28 8.29 -8.22
N LEU A 36 -18.05 8.02 -7.80
CA LEU A 36 -17.10 7.24 -8.57
C LEU A 36 -17.68 5.85 -8.84
N ARG A 37 -17.34 5.28 -9.99
CA ARG A 37 -17.80 3.95 -10.38
C ARG A 37 -16.64 2.98 -10.39
N TRP A 38 -16.86 1.76 -9.93
CA TRP A 38 -15.89 0.68 -10.13
C TRP A 38 -15.71 0.41 -11.61
N ARG A 39 -14.47 0.27 -12.06
CA ARG A 39 -14.15 -0.13 -13.43
C ARG A 39 -14.68 -1.53 -13.70
N ALA A 40 -15.33 -1.74 -14.84
CA ALA A 40 -15.71 -3.08 -15.28
C ALA A 40 -14.62 -3.69 -16.18
N PRO A 41 -14.29 -4.99 -16.05
CA PRO A 41 -14.75 -5.92 -15.02
C PRO A 41 -14.03 -5.71 -13.68
N TRP A 42 -14.80 -5.53 -12.61
CA TRP A 42 -14.31 -5.05 -11.31
C TRP A 42 -13.28 -5.99 -10.64
N LEU A 43 -13.58 -7.29 -10.60
CA LEU A 43 -12.74 -8.30 -9.96
C LEU A 43 -11.35 -8.35 -10.58
N VAL A 44 -11.30 -8.19 -11.90
CA VAL A 44 -10.08 -8.23 -12.71
C VAL A 44 -9.17 -7.04 -12.37
N TRP A 45 -9.75 -5.85 -12.24
CA TRP A 45 -9.01 -4.65 -11.83
C TRP A 45 -8.57 -4.70 -10.36
N HIS A 46 -9.38 -5.29 -9.48
CA HIS A 46 -9.00 -5.50 -8.07
C HIS A 46 -7.84 -6.49 -7.94
N LEU A 47 -7.90 -7.63 -8.62
CA LEU A 47 -6.83 -8.63 -8.59
C LEU A 47 -5.55 -8.10 -9.23
N LEU A 48 -5.65 -7.44 -10.40
CA LEU A 48 -4.48 -6.86 -11.05
C LEU A 48 -3.79 -5.83 -10.15
N SER A 49 -4.56 -4.89 -9.60
CA SER A 49 -3.99 -3.87 -8.71
C SER A 49 -3.41 -4.50 -7.44
N TRP A 50 -4.09 -5.47 -6.83
CA TRP A 50 -3.58 -6.17 -5.66
C TRP A 50 -2.24 -6.87 -5.93
N VAL A 51 -2.14 -7.63 -7.02
CA VAL A 51 -0.90 -8.33 -7.41
C VAL A 51 0.20 -7.32 -7.75
N LEU A 52 -0.08 -6.36 -8.64
CA LEU A 52 0.90 -5.41 -9.11
C LEU A 52 1.47 -4.57 -7.97
N LEU A 53 0.62 -4.10 -7.06
CA LEU A 53 1.02 -3.19 -5.98
C LEU A 53 1.68 -3.92 -4.82
N THR A 54 1.37 -5.20 -4.61
CA THR A 54 2.13 -6.07 -3.71
C THR A 54 3.54 -6.29 -4.26
N LEU A 55 3.67 -6.66 -5.53
CA LEU A 55 4.96 -6.90 -6.16
C LEU A 55 5.81 -5.63 -6.25
N LEU A 56 5.19 -4.46 -6.38
CA LEU A 56 5.89 -3.18 -6.44
C LEU A 56 6.14 -2.55 -5.06
N ALA A 57 5.74 -3.23 -3.97
CA ALA A 57 5.93 -2.68 -2.64
C ALA A 57 7.42 -2.64 -2.27
N PRO A 58 7.93 -1.49 -1.81
CA PRO A 58 9.32 -1.35 -1.39
C PRO A 58 9.79 -2.44 -0.40
N PRO A 59 9.03 -2.81 0.65
CA PRO A 59 9.46 -3.88 1.56
C PRO A 59 9.69 -5.22 0.86
N VAL A 60 8.90 -5.53 -0.17
CA VAL A 60 9.06 -6.80 -0.92
C VAL A 60 10.37 -6.82 -1.68
N TRP A 61 10.72 -5.72 -2.34
CA TRP A 61 11.99 -5.59 -3.05
C TRP A 61 13.18 -5.52 -2.10
N THR A 62 13.10 -4.72 -1.03
CA THR A 62 14.21 -4.57 -0.08
C THR A 62 14.52 -5.91 0.60
N ILE A 63 13.53 -6.58 1.16
CA ILE A 63 13.72 -7.86 1.85
C ILE A 63 14.11 -8.95 0.84
N GLY A 64 13.44 -9.02 -0.32
CA GLY A 64 13.78 -9.98 -1.36
C GLY A 64 15.22 -9.82 -1.87
N THR A 65 15.68 -8.59 -2.07
CA THR A 65 17.07 -8.33 -2.51
C THR A 65 18.07 -8.70 -1.42
N LEU A 66 17.79 -8.35 -0.15
CA LEU A 66 18.65 -8.73 0.96
C LEU A 66 18.79 -10.26 1.07
N LEU A 67 17.70 -11.00 0.94
CA LEU A 67 17.71 -12.47 0.96
C LEU A 67 18.39 -13.09 -0.27
N LEU A 68 18.43 -12.40 -1.41
CA LEU A 68 19.17 -12.85 -2.59
C LEU A 68 20.68 -12.60 -2.46
N ILE A 69 21.08 -11.53 -1.77
CA ILE A 69 22.49 -11.23 -1.49
C ILE A 69 23.02 -12.21 -0.46
N ASP A 70 22.27 -12.40 0.62
CA ASP A 70 22.60 -13.34 1.69
C ASP A 70 21.33 -14.07 2.15
N ALA A 71 21.24 -15.34 1.76
CA ALA A 71 20.14 -16.20 2.17
C ALA A 71 20.29 -16.70 3.61
N SER A 72 21.47 -16.51 4.22
CA SER A 72 21.68 -16.88 5.62
C SER A 72 20.99 -15.85 6.51
N SER A 73 19.89 -16.30 7.12
CA SER A 73 19.20 -15.53 8.14
C SER A 73 18.89 -16.44 9.30
N ASP A 74 19.13 -15.95 10.52
CA ASP A 74 18.75 -16.66 11.74
C ASP A 74 17.23 -16.80 11.89
N GLN A 75 16.44 -16.05 11.10
CA GLN A 75 14.97 -16.05 11.15
C GLN A 75 14.32 -16.02 9.75
N PRO A 76 14.44 -17.08 8.94
CA PRO A 76 13.92 -17.08 7.57
C PRO A 76 12.39 -16.94 7.50
N LEU A 77 11.68 -17.53 8.47
CA LEU A 77 10.23 -17.42 8.59
C LEU A 77 9.77 -15.99 8.92
N PHE A 78 10.56 -15.22 9.68
CA PHE A 78 10.23 -13.84 10.00
C PHE A 78 10.15 -13.00 8.73
N TRP A 79 11.18 -13.05 7.88
CA TRP A 79 11.22 -12.28 6.63
C TRP A 79 10.12 -12.69 5.64
N MET A 80 9.84 -13.98 5.55
CA MET A 80 8.71 -14.49 4.75
C MET A 80 7.37 -13.92 5.23
N LEU A 81 7.15 -13.89 6.55
CA LEU A 81 5.94 -13.34 7.14
C LEU A 81 5.86 -11.81 6.97
N VAL A 82 6.96 -11.08 7.11
CA VAL A 82 7.01 -9.63 6.83
C VAL A 82 6.56 -9.34 5.39
N MET A 83 7.05 -10.11 4.42
CA MET A 83 6.63 -9.99 3.02
C MET A 83 5.14 -10.31 2.84
N ALA A 84 4.62 -11.32 3.55
CA ALA A 84 3.22 -11.74 3.48
C ALA A 84 2.25 -10.72 4.10
N ILE A 85 2.69 -9.86 5.03
CA ILE A 85 1.85 -8.80 5.60
C ILE A 85 1.38 -7.83 4.52
N VAL A 86 2.24 -7.51 3.54
CA VAL A 86 1.94 -6.53 2.48
C VAL A 86 0.68 -6.90 1.67
N PRO A 87 0.56 -8.10 1.06
CA PRO A 87 -0.66 -8.47 0.34
C PRO A 87 -1.88 -8.59 1.27
N ILE A 88 -1.71 -9.04 2.51
CA ILE A 88 -2.81 -9.17 3.47
C ILE A 88 -3.39 -7.80 3.82
N ALA A 89 -2.55 -6.83 4.17
CA ALA A 89 -2.96 -5.48 4.54
C ALA A 89 -3.64 -4.76 3.37
N ASN A 90 -3.05 -4.82 2.18
CA ASN A 90 -3.63 -4.22 0.98
C ASN A 90 -4.94 -4.91 0.57
N GLY A 91 -5.03 -6.24 0.68
CA GLY A 91 -6.26 -7.00 0.41
C GLY A 91 -7.40 -6.63 1.36
N ALA A 92 -7.10 -6.54 2.67
CA ALA A 92 -8.06 -6.11 3.68
C ALA A 92 -8.58 -4.68 3.40
N ALA A 93 -7.70 -3.77 2.98
CA ALA A 93 -8.07 -2.41 2.61
C ALA A 93 -9.02 -2.38 1.40
N ILE A 94 -8.75 -3.16 0.35
CA ILE A 94 -9.63 -3.27 -0.83
C ILE A 94 -11.02 -3.79 -0.43
N VAL A 95 -11.08 -4.83 0.39
CA VAL A 95 -12.35 -5.39 0.89
C VAL A 95 -13.12 -4.35 1.71
N ALA A 96 -12.45 -3.67 2.64
CA ALA A 96 -13.05 -2.62 3.45
C ALA A 96 -13.55 -1.45 2.59
N ALA A 97 -12.78 -1.02 1.60
CA ALA A 97 -13.15 0.04 0.67
C ALA A 97 -14.36 -0.35 -0.17
N ASN A 98 -14.42 -1.61 -0.61
CA ASN A 98 -15.58 -2.13 -1.32
C ASN A 98 -16.84 -2.14 -0.44
N GLN A 99 -16.76 -2.67 0.77
CA GLN A 99 -17.87 -2.67 1.72
C GLN A 99 -18.34 -1.25 2.05
N ARG A 100 -17.40 -0.32 2.25
CA ARG A 100 -17.72 1.09 2.49
C ARG A 100 -18.38 1.73 1.28
N HIS A 101 -17.86 1.51 0.07
CA HIS A 101 -18.39 2.11 -1.16
C HIS A 101 -19.82 1.64 -1.45
N HIS A 102 -20.16 0.39 -1.13
CA HIS A 102 -21.53 -0.12 -1.22
C HIS A 102 -22.52 0.59 -0.28
N ARG A 103 -22.07 1.00 0.92
CA ARG A 103 -22.91 1.72 1.90
C ARG A 103 -22.93 3.23 1.67
N THR A 104 -21.77 3.80 1.39
CA THR A 104 -21.52 5.23 1.23
C THR A 104 -20.55 5.44 0.06
N PRO A 105 -21.08 5.71 -1.15
CA PRO A 105 -20.24 5.86 -2.33
C PRO A 105 -19.22 6.98 -2.20
N PHE A 106 -18.03 6.72 -2.72
CA PHE A 106 -16.96 7.71 -2.78
C PHE A 106 -17.19 8.66 -3.95
N THR A 107 -16.93 9.95 -3.74
CA THR A 107 -17.06 10.99 -4.77
C THR A 107 -15.71 11.51 -5.27
N ARG A 108 -14.61 11.19 -4.58
CA ARG A 108 -13.25 11.64 -4.91
C ARG A 108 -12.23 10.52 -4.72
N ARG A 109 -11.30 10.40 -5.67
CA ARG A 109 -10.26 9.36 -5.65
C ARG A 109 -9.27 9.54 -4.52
N SER A 110 -8.99 10.79 -4.12
CA SER A 110 -8.15 11.08 -2.95
C SER A 110 -8.77 10.56 -1.65
N THR A 111 -10.09 10.62 -1.50
CA THR A 111 -10.79 10.08 -0.33
C THR A 111 -10.73 8.54 -0.30
N VAL A 112 -10.81 7.89 -1.46
CA VAL A 112 -10.58 6.44 -1.59
C VAL A 112 -9.15 6.09 -1.19
N ALA A 113 -8.16 6.78 -1.77
CA ALA A 113 -6.74 6.53 -1.51
C ALA A 113 -6.40 6.70 -0.02
N LEU A 114 -6.89 7.78 0.61
CA LEU A 114 -6.69 7.99 2.05
C LEU A 114 -7.35 6.88 2.88
N TYR A 115 -8.57 6.49 2.53
CA TYR A 115 -9.26 5.42 3.26
C TYR A 115 -8.52 4.08 3.13
N LEU A 116 -8.12 3.70 1.92
CA LEU A 116 -7.30 2.52 1.68
C LEU A 116 -5.99 2.58 2.49
N PHE A 117 -5.32 3.73 2.46
CA PHE A 117 -4.06 3.93 3.16
C PHE A 117 -4.20 3.74 4.66
N PHE A 118 -5.20 4.36 5.30
CA PHE A 118 -5.39 4.21 6.74
C PHE A 118 -5.76 2.78 7.15
N VAL A 119 -6.59 2.09 6.37
CA VAL A 119 -6.93 0.69 6.65
C VAL A 119 -5.70 -0.22 6.47
N ALA A 120 -4.99 -0.10 5.35
CA ALA A 120 -3.80 -0.89 5.08
C ALA A 120 -2.69 -0.61 6.09
N MET A 121 -2.45 0.65 6.43
CA MET A 121 -1.47 1.04 7.44
C MET A 121 -1.84 0.47 8.81
N ALA A 122 -3.10 0.59 9.26
CA ALA A 122 -3.51 0.05 10.55
C ALA A 122 -3.33 -1.48 10.61
N VAL A 123 -3.78 -2.21 9.58
CA VAL A 123 -3.63 -3.67 9.51
C VAL A 123 -2.16 -4.07 9.43
N GLY A 124 -1.40 -3.44 8.53
CA GLY A 124 0.03 -3.73 8.31
C GLY A 124 0.88 -3.46 9.55
N CYS A 125 0.71 -2.30 10.18
CA CYS A 125 1.41 -1.95 11.42
C CYS A 125 1.05 -2.91 12.56
N THR A 126 -0.23 -3.24 12.72
CA THR A 126 -0.67 -4.18 13.77
C THR A 126 -0.04 -5.55 13.58
N LEU A 127 -0.11 -6.10 12.36
CA LEU A 127 0.50 -7.40 12.05
C LEU A 127 2.01 -7.38 12.21
N PHE A 128 2.67 -6.29 11.83
CA PHE A 128 4.12 -6.15 11.95
C PHE A 128 4.57 -6.07 13.41
N VAL A 129 3.88 -5.29 14.25
CA VAL A 129 4.14 -5.24 15.70
C VAL A 129 3.90 -6.59 16.35
N LEU A 130 2.81 -7.28 16.00
CA LEU A 130 2.52 -8.63 16.51
C LEU A 130 3.61 -9.62 16.10
N LEU A 131 4.11 -9.51 14.87
CA LEU A 131 5.19 -10.36 14.38
C LEU A 131 6.49 -10.10 15.14
N LEU A 132 6.91 -8.83 15.28
CA LEU A 132 8.08 -8.42 16.07
C LEU A 132 8.01 -8.93 17.51
N TRP A 133 6.83 -8.79 18.13
CA TRP A 133 6.58 -9.27 19.48
C TRP A 133 6.71 -10.79 19.58
N ARG A 134 6.09 -11.52 18.64
CA ARG A 134 6.03 -12.99 18.67
C ARG A 134 7.36 -13.66 18.34
N SER A 135 8.16 -13.06 17.47
CA SER A 135 9.48 -13.57 17.07
C SER A 135 10.61 -13.11 17.98
N HIS A 136 10.32 -12.25 18.96
CA HIS A 136 11.34 -11.60 19.79
C HIS A 136 12.41 -10.87 18.97
N ALA A 137 12.09 -10.46 17.73
CA ALA A 137 13.03 -9.83 16.79
C ALA A 137 13.32 -8.35 17.10
N ILE A 138 12.69 -7.80 18.14
CA ILE A 138 12.85 -6.40 18.56
C ILE A 138 14.33 -6.12 18.86
N GLY A 139 15.00 -6.95 19.66
CA GLY A 139 16.43 -6.73 19.97
C GLY A 139 17.29 -6.77 18.71
N SER A 140 17.17 -7.83 17.90
CA SER A 140 17.96 -7.98 16.66
C SER A 140 17.78 -6.85 15.64
N LEU A 141 16.61 -6.22 15.57
CA LEU A 141 16.30 -5.18 14.58
C LEU A 141 16.47 -3.76 15.12
N VAL A 142 16.25 -3.57 16.43
CA VAL A 142 16.23 -2.24 17.05
C VAL A 142 17.55 -1.94 17.78
N ASP A 143 18.23 -2.94 18.33
CA ASP A 143 19.50 -2.72 19.03
C ASP A 143 20.58 -2.11 18.11
N PRO A 144 20.73 -2.54 16.83
CA PRO A 144 21.62 -1.87 15.88
C PRO A 144 21.19 -0.44 15.50
N LEU A 145 19.91 -0.08 15.68
CA LEU A 145 19.41 1.28 15.43
C LEU A 145 19.57 2.18 16.67
N ALA A 146 19.66 1.59 17.85
CA ALA A 146 19.77 2.28 19.14
C ALA A 146 21.23 2.45 19.63
N LEU A 147 22.21 2.30 18.72
CA LEU A 147 23.67 2.13 18.90
C LEU A 147 24.47 3.11 19.80
N THR A 148 23.88 3.89 20.69
CA THR A 148 24.64 4.96 21.40
C THR A 148 24.36 5.16 22.89
N THR A 149 23.63 4.30 23.59
CA THR A 149 23.54 4.46 25.06
C THR A 149 23.53 3.13 25.78
N ASP A 150 24.62 2.86 26.51
CA ASP A 150 24.62 1.88 27.60
C ASP A 150 23.40 2.16 28.49
N GLY A 151 22.45 1.22 28.51
CA GLY A 151 21.18 1.37 29.23
C GLY A 151 20.09 2.13 28.46
N THR A 152 19.76 1.69 27.25
CA THR A 152 18.60 2.20 26.50
C THR A 152 17.31 2.10 27.33
N HIS A 153 16.82 3.27 27.75
CA HIS A 153 15.57 3.39 28.49
C HIS A 153 14.40 2.81 27.65
N PRO A 154 13.44 2.08 28.25
CA PRO A 154 12.32 1.45 27.53
C PRO A 154 11.55 2.40 26.59
N ALA A 155 11.48 3.68 26.95
CA ALA A 155 10.85 4.72 26.13
C ALA A 155 11.56 4.97 24.79
N THR A 156 12.90 4.91 24.76
CA THR A 156 13.70 5.10 23.54
C THR A 156 13.53 3.92 22.59
N LEU A 157 13.43 2.70 23.15
CA LEU A 157 13.17 1.49 22.37
C LEU A 157 11.77 1.50 21.75
N ALA A 158 10.76 1.92 22.52
CA ALA A 158 9.39 2.07 22.01
C ALA A 158 9.32 3.08 20.85
N PHE A 159 10.09 4.17 20.90
CA PHE A 159 10.18 5.15 19.82
C PHE A 159 10.72 4.53 18.52
N TRP A 160 11.80 3.75 18.60
CA TRP A 160 12.37 3.08 17.43
C TRP A 160 11.45 2.00 16.86
N VAL A 161 10.80 1.21 17.71
CA VAL A 161 9.79 0.23 17.27
C VAL A 161 8.64 0.94 16.56
N ALA A 162 8.13 2.03 17.12
CA ALA A 162 7.07 2.83 16.51
C ALA A 162 7.51 3.42 15.16
N GLY A 163 8.73 3.96 15.08
CA GLY A 163 9.31 4.49 13.86
C GLY A 163 9.46 3.43 12.76
N LEU A 164 10.04 2.28 13.09
CA LEU A 164 10.20 1.15 12.16
C LEU A 164 8.84 0.64 11.67
N THR A 165 7.88 0.50 12.58
CA THR A 165 6.51 0.08 12.26
C THR A 165 5.82 1.07 11.34
N ALA A 166 5.90 2.37 11.65
CA ALA A 166 5.32 3.41 10.82
C ALA A 166 5.96 3.45 9.44
N MET A 167 7.29 3.33 9.34
CA MET A 167 8.01 3.26 8.08
C MET A 167 7.56 2.06 7.25
N PHE A 168 7.44 0.88 7.87
CA PHE A 168 6.92 -0.32 7.21
C PHE A 168 5.49 -0.12 6.71
N GLY A 169 4.58 0.39 7.55
CA GLY A 169 3.19 0.64 7.17
C GLY A 169 3.06 1.66 6.03
N VAL A 170 3.82 2.75 6.08
CA VAL A 170 3.82 3.79 5.02
C VAL A 170 4.33 3.21 3.71
N THR A 171 5.51 2.59 3.72
CA THR A 171 6.15 2.07 2.51
C THR A 171 5.38 0.90 1.89
N SER A 172 4.71 0.06 2.69
CA SER A 172 3.89 -1.05 2.19
C SER A 172 2.54 -0.61 1.58
N SER A 173 2.04 0.58 1.94
CA SER A 173 0.63 0.94 1.71
C SER A 173 0.41 2.21 0.89
N ALA A 174 1.33 3.19 0.93
CA ALA A 174 1.10 4.52 0.35
C ALA A 174 0.97 4.47 -1.18
N HIS A 175 1.93 3.85 -1.87
CA HIS A 175 1.91 3.71 -3.34
C HIS A 175 0.71 2.87 -3.78
N ALA A 176 0.42 1.79 -3.05
CA ALA A 176 -0.67 0.87 -3.35
C ALA A 176 -2.02 1.57 -3.27
N SER A 177 -2.25 2.34 -2.20
CA SER A 177 -3.53 3.01 -1.96
C SER A 177 -3.82 4.10 -3.01
N ILE A 178 -2.80 4.86 -3.39
CA ILE A 178 -2.91 5.86 -4.46
C ILE A 178 -3.19 5.13 -5.78
N ALA A 179 -2.31 4.23 -6.20
CA ALA A 179 -2.42 3.56 -7.49
C ALA A 179 -3.72 2.76 -7.65
N HIS A 180 -4.17 2.05 -6.60
CA HIS A 180 -5.44 1.33 -6.63
C HIS A 180 -6.63 2.27 -6.83
N ALA A 181 -6.66 3.41 -6.14
CA ALA A 181 -7.72 4.41 -6.32
C ALA A 181 -7.79 4.96 -7.76
N TRP A 182 -6.65 5.03 -8.45
CA TRP A 182 -6.58 5.46 -9.85
C TRP A 182 -6.91 4.36 -10.85
N LEU A 183 -6.56 3.11 -10.54
CA LEU A 183 -6.77 1.95 -11.42
C LEU A 183 -8.19 1.40 -11.33
N ALA A 184 -8.78 1.37 -10.13
CA ALA A 184 -10.04 0.67 -9.88
C ALA A 184 -11.29 1.54 -10.03
N PHE A 185 -11.15 2.88 -10.04
CA PHE A 185 -12.28 3.81 -10.19
C PHE A 185 -12.27 4.58 -11.52
N GLU A 186 -13.46 4.82 -12.03
CA GLU A 186 -13.82 5.72 -13.14
C GLU A 186 -14.63 6.91 -12.62
N ASP A 187 -14.58 8.02 -13.36
CA ASP A 187 -15.34 9.25 -13.10
C ASP A 187 -16.70 9.24 -13.83
#